data_AF-A0A8J7F8H7-F1
#
_entry.id   AF-A0A8J7F8H7-F1
#
_cell.length_a   1.000
_cell.length_b   1.000
_cell.length_c   1.000
_cell.angle_alpha   90.00
_cell.angle_beta   90.00
_cell.angle_gamma   90.00
#
_symmetry.space_group_name_H-M   'P 1'
#
loop_
_entity.id
_entity.type
_entity.pdbx_description
1 polymer ?
#
loop_
_entity_poly.entity_id
_entity_poly.type
_entity_poly.pdbx_seq_one_letter_code
_entity_poly.pdbx_strand_id
1 'polypeptide(L)'
;MSELLQLRRGSQITTNTGTTQQGGNGGNITINAPNGFIVAIPKEDSDISANAFAGNGGKVEINSQGIFGIEPRTQQTAQSDITASSQLGVAGNINLTTPDNSGIQNSLTELLESPIDSEALIASSCVVRSNERNGTFFITGAQGFPYRPGDAVPSVYSTVEVQSVPNNTSEKPLRRWKIGDPIVEPSGVYRLENGQRILSRECGR
;
A
#
# COMPACT_ATOMS: atom_id res chain seq x y z
N MET A 1 -17.14 -26.27 11.42
CA MET A 1 -15.84 -26.87 11.05
C MET A 1 -15.52 -26.38 9.66
N SER A 2 -14.31 -25.88 9.43
CA SER A 2 -13.83 -25.54 8.09
C SER A 2 -13.35 -26.82 7.40
N GLU A 3 -13.73 -27.01 6.13
CA GLU A 3 -13.22 -28.11 5.31
C GLU A 3 -11.92 -27.68 4.63
N LEU A 4 -10.95 -28.59 4.49
CA LEU A 4 -9.68 -28.30 3.85
C LEU A 4 -9.37 -29.38 2.82
N LEU A 5 -9.35 -28.98 1.54
CA LEU A 5 -8.76 -29.79 0.48
C LEU A 5 -7.29 -29.40 0.34
N GLN A 6 -6.40 -30.26 0.86
CA GLN A 6 -4.97 -30.04 0.78
C GLN A 6 -4.37 -30.92 -0.32
N LEU A 7 -3.74 -30.29 -1.31
CA LEU A 7 -3.03 -30.95 -2.41
C LEU A 7 -1.53 -30.85 -2.17
N ARG A 8 -0.86 -32.01 -2.08
CA ARG A 8 0.58 -32.08 -1.75
C ARG A 8 1.29 -33.20 -2.50
N ARG A 9 2.60 -33.02 -2.68
CA ARG A 9 3.54 -34.02 -3.21
C ARG A 9 3.05 -34.64 -4.53
N GLY A 10 2.73 -33.82 -5.53
CA GLY A 10 2.27 -34.29 -6.83
C GLY A 10 0.83 -34.82 -6.83
N SER A 11 -0.05 -34.29 -5.97
CA SER A 11 -1.45 -34.73 -5.93
C SER A 11 -2.18 -34.36 -7.22
N GLN A 12 -3.03 -35.25 -7.73
CA GLN A 12 -3.76 -35.02 -8.98
C GLN A 12 -5.25 -35.28 -8.81
N ILE A 13 -6.07 -34.31 -9.22
CA ILE A 13 -7.51 -34.47 -9.45
C ILE A 13 -7.73 -34.30 -10.93
N THR A 14 -7.96 -35.40 -11.65
CA THR A 14 -7.94 -35.37 -13.12
C THR A 14 -9.16 -36.03 -13.74
N THR A 15 -9.66 -35.39 -14.80
CA THR A 15 -10.61 -35.97 -15.76
C THR A 15 -10.08 -35.82 -17.18
N ASN A 16 -8.75 -35.94 -17.34
CA ASN A 16 -8.09 -35.82 -18.64
C ASN A 16 -8.52 -36.96 -19.58
N THR A 17 -8.77 -36.65 -20.85
CA THR A 17 -9.30 -37.60 -21.83
C THR A 17 -8.55 -37.60 -23.16
N GLY A 18 -8.60 -38.74 -23.84
CA GLY A 18 -8.10 -38.89 -25.22
C GLY A 18 -6.62 -39.25 -25.30
N THR A 19 -6.21 -39.64 -26.50
CA THR A 19 -4.86 -40.04 -26.91
C THR A 19 -4.59 -39.57 -28.33
N THR A 20 -3.33 -39.69 -28.79
CA THR A 20 -2.91 -39.45 -30.18
C THR A 20 -3.76 -40.16 -31.23
N GLN A 21 -4.31 -41.32 -30.91
CA GLN A 21 -5.04 -42.18 -31.83
C GLN A 21 -6.56 -42.11 -31.65
N GLN A 22 -7.02 -41.67 -30.49
CA GLN A 22 -8.44 -41.53 -30.15
C GLN A 22 -8.65 -40.22 -29.39
N GLY A 23 -9.24 -39.22 -30.04
CA GLY A 23 -9.58 -37.96 -29.39
C GLY A 23 -10.67 -38.11 -28.31
N GLY A 24 -10.99 -37.02 -27.64
CA GLY A 24 -12.05 -36.96 -26.64
C GLY A 24 -12.06 -35.64 -25.88
N ASN A 25 -13.24 -35.08 -25.66
CA ASN A 25 -13.41 -33.84 -24.91
C ASN A 25 -13.08 -34.03 -23.43
N GLY A 26 -12.45 -33.03 -22.82
CA GLY A 26 -12.07 -33.05 -21.41
C GLY A 26 -13.31 -33.20 -20.51
N GLY A 27 -13.12 -33.86 -19.37
CA GLY A 27 -14.20 -34.10 -18.42
C GLY A 27 -14.61 -32.86 -17.61
N ASN A 28 -15.51 -33.07 -16.65
CA ASN A 28 -15.98 -32.02 -15.75
C ASN A 28 -15.51 -32.31 -14.32
N ILE A 29 -14.93 -31.30 -13.66
CA ILE A 29 -14.56 -31.32 -12.25
C ILE A 29 -15.39 -30.28 -11.54
N THR A 30 -16.09 -30.69 -10.48
CA THR A 30 -16.80 -29.79 -9.57
C THR A 30 -16.28 -29.99 -8.15
N ILE A 31 -15.74 -28.94 -7.55
CA ILE A 31 -15.31 -28.92 -6.15
C ILE A 31 -16.19 -27.91 -5.41
N ASN A 32 -16.99 -28.39 -4.47
CA ASN A 32 -17.91 -27.56 -3.70
C ASN A 32 -17.52 -27.61 -2.22
N ALA A 33 -16.79 -26.59 -1.78
CA ALA A 33 -16.33 -26.40 -0.41
C ALA A 33 -16.69 -24.99 0.09
N PRO A 34 -17.99 -24.62 0.15
CA PRO A 34 -18.43 -23.24 0.39
C PRO A 34 -18.01 -22.67 1.75
N ASN A 35 -17.61 -23.51 2.70
CA ASN A 35 -17.05 -23.13 4.01
C ASN A 35 -15.61 -23.64 4.20
N GLY A 36 -14.93 -23.98 3.10
CA GLY A 36 -13.64 -24.63 3.11
C GLY A 36 -12.63 -24.00 2.17
N PHE A 37 -11.39 -24.45 2.29
CA PHE A 37 -10.24 -23.92 1.55
C PHE A 37 -9.63 -25.00 0.67
N ILE A 38 -9.10 -24.57 -0.48
CA ILE A 38 -8.24 -25.38 -1.33
C ILE A 38 -6.83 -24.84 -1.20
N VAL A 39 -5.90 -25.70 -0.80
CA VAL A 39 -4.52 -25.30 -0.57
C VAL A 39 -3.60 -26.28 -1.27
N ALA A 40 -2.76 -25.76 -2.16
CA ALA A 40 -1.62 -26.49 -2.71
C ALA A 40 -0.32 -25.76 -2.39
N ILE A 41 0.81 -26.47 -2.51
CA ILE A 41 2.13 -25.86 -2.45
C ILE A 41 2.58 -25.58 -3.88
N PRO A 42 2.91 -24.33 -4.27
CA PRO A 42 3.21 -23.99 -5.66
C PRO A 42 4.32 -24.81 -6.31
N LYS A 43 5.27 -25.34 -5.52
CA LYS A 43 6.43 -26.11 -6.00
C LYS A 43 6.29 -27.63 -5.82
N GLU A 44 5.10 -28.11 -5.44
CA GLU A 44 4.83 -29.54 -5.28
C GLU A 44 4.02 -30.12 -6.44
N ASP A 45 3.92 -29.42 -7.59
CA ASP A 45 3.36 -29.94 -8.85
C ASP A 45 1.98 -30.64 -8.67
N SER A 46 1.10 -30.00 -7.92
CA SER A 46 -0.18 -30.59 -7.53
C SER A 46 -1.34 -29.96 -8.29
N ASP A 47 -2.04 -30.80 -9.05
CA ASP A 47 -2.85 -30.35 -10.18
C ASP A 47 -4.31 -30.73 -10.08
N ILE A 48 -5.16 -29.85 -10.61
CA ILE A 48 -6.57 -30.11 -10.92
C ILE A 48 -6.74 -29.94 -12.43
N SER A 49 -6.90 -31.02 -13.18
CA SER A 49 -6.84 -31.00 -14.64
C SER A 49 -8.05 -31.65 -15.31
N ALA A 50 -8.69 -30.93 -16.22
CA ALA A 50 -9.78 -31.42 -17.08
C ALA A 50 -9.40 -31.27 -18.56
N ASN A 51 -8.21 -31.75 -18.91
CA ASN A 51 -7.59 -31.55 -20.22
C ASN A 51 -8.07 -32.58 -21.25
N ALA A 52 -7.90 -32.25 -22.52
CA ALA A 52 -8.20 -33.14 -23.65
C ALA A 52 -6.96 -33.35 -24.52
N PHE A 53 -6.79 -34.55 -25.07
CA PHE A 53 -5.81 -34.77 -26.12
C PHE A 53 -6.26 -34.10 -27.43
N ALA A 54 -7.50 -34.36 -27.84
CA ALA A 54 -8.13 -33.75 -29.01
C ALA A 54 -9.61 -33.50 -28.73
N GLY A 55 -10.22 -32.49 -29.35
CA GLY A 55 -11.56 -32.01 -28.98
C GLY A 55 -11.50 -30.77 -28.07
N ASN A 56 -12.58 -30.48 -27.36
CA ASN A 56 -12.68 -29.31 -26.47
C ASN A 56 -12.03 -29.60 -25.11
N GLY A 57 -11.40 -28.58 -24.50
CA GLY A 57 -11.04 -28.64 -23.09
C GLY A 57 -12.28 -28.83 -22.19
N GLY A 58 -12.08 -29.42 -21.02
CA GLY A 58 -13.17 -29.74 -20.09
C GLY A 58 -13.69 -28.55 -19.30
N LYS A 59 -14.42 -28.83 -18.21
CA LYS A 59 -14.92 -27.79 -17.29
C LYS A 59 -14.39 -28.02 -15.89
N VAL A 60 -13.82 -26.99 -15.27
CA VAL A 60 -13.46 -26.98 -13.85
C VAL A 60 -14.27 -25.90 -13.15
N GLU A 61 -15.10 -26.30 -12.20
CA GLU A 61 -15.92 -25.40 -11.39
C GLU A 61 -15.56 -25.58 -9.92
N ILE A 62 -15.08 -24.52 -9.29
CA ILE A 62 -14.61 -24.54 -7.91
C ILE A 62 -15.37 -23.46 -7.13
N ASN A 63 -16.06 -23.88 -6.08
CA ASN A 63 -16.71 -22.99 -5.12
C ASN A 63 -16.05 -23.19 -3.75
N SER A 64 -15.35 -22.18 -3.23
CA SER A 64 -14.64 -22.28 -1.94
C SER A 64 -14.51 -20.94 -1.22
N GLN A 65 -14.18 -20.96 0.08
CA GLN A 65 -13.83 -19.74 0.83
C GLN A 65 -12.49 -19.15 0.41
N GLY A 66 -11.62 -19.94 -0.20
CA GLY A 66 -10.34 -19.47 -0.70
C GLY A 66 -9.53 -20.58 -1.37
N ILE A 67 -8.74 -20.17 -2.35
CA ILE A 67 -7.85 -21.02 -3.14
C ILE A 67 -6.45 -20.43 -3.00
N PHE A 68 -5.49 -21.22 -2.53
CA PHE A 68 -4.14 -20.75 -2.23
C PHE A 68 -3.07 -21.68 -2.80
N GLY A 69 -2.04 -21.09 -3.40
CA GLY A 69 -0.85 -21.79 -3.86
C GLY A 69 -1.05 -22.71 -5.08
N ILE A 70 -2.21 -22.61 -5.73
CA ILE A 70 -2.55 -23.23 -7.01
C ILE A 70 -3.24 -22.16 -7.87
N GLU A 71 -2.97 -22.16 -9.18
CA GLU A 71 -3.47 -21.11 -10.07
C GLU A 71 -4.02 -21.70 -11.38
N PRO A 72 -5.05 -21.07 -11.97
CA PRO A 72 -5.52 -21.46 -13.29
C PRO A 72 -4.49 -21.08 -14.37
N ARG A 73 -4.09 -22.06 -15.18
CA ARG A 73 -3.17 -21.87 -16.32
C ARG A 73 -3.72 -22.52 -17.58
N THR A 74 -3.22 -22.08 -18.73
CA THR A 74 -3.63 -22.63 -20.04
C THR A 74 -2.98 -23.97 -20.35
N GLN A 75 -1.82 -24.26 -19.75
CA GLN A 75 -1.08 -25.51 -19.86
C GLN A 75 -0.47 -25.88 -18.51
N GLN A 76 -0.26 -27.17 -18.27
CA GLN A 76 0.44 -27.66 -17.08
C GLN A 76 1.91 -27.23 -17.08
N THR A 77 2.40 -26.88 -15.91
CA THR A 77 3.76 -26.48 -15.60
C THR A 77 4.34 -27.42 -14.55
N ALA A 78 5.52 -27.13 -14.02
CA ALA A 78 6.05 -27.85 -12.84
C ALA A 78 5.54 -27.25 -11.52
N GLN A 79 4.56 -26.33 -11.60
CA GLN A 79 3.92 -25.72 -10.46
C GLN A 79 2.51 -26.28 -10.32
N SER A 80 1.94 -26.15 -9.13
CA SER A 80 0.56 -26.55 -8.90
C SER A 80 -0.41 -25.77 -9.81
N ASP A 81 -1.18 -26.49 -10.61
CA ASP A 81 -1.97 -25.95 -11.71
C ASP A 81 -3.47 -26.35 -11.68
N ILE A 82 -4.35 -25.41 -12.06
CA ILE A 82 -5.71 -25.72 -12.49
C ILE A 82 -5.77 -25.57 -14.01
N THR A 83 -6.05 -26.65 -14.74
CA THR A 83 -6.07 -26.64 -16.21
C THR A 83 -7.34 -27.26 -16.78
N ALA A 84 -7.83 -26.68 -17.86
CA ALA A 84 -8.94 -27.22 -18.65
C ALA A 84 -8.74 -26.81 -20.11
N SER A 85 -7.85 -27.51 -20.81
CA SER A 85 -7.51 -27.19 -22.20
C SER A 85 -7.22 -28.44 -23.03
N SER A 86 -7.31 -28.30 -24.34
CA SER A 86 -6.97 -29.33 -25.31
C SER A 86 -5.54 -29.16 -25.82
N GLN A 87 -4.82 -30.25 -26.10
CA GLN A 87 -3.51 -30.20 -26.76
C GLN A 87 -3.57 -29.59 -28.17
N LEU A 88 -4.76 -29.55 -28.80
CA LEU A 88 -5.01 -28.84 -30.06
C LEU A 88 -5.29 -27.34 -29.87
N GLY A 89 -5.17 -26.81 -28.65
CA GLY A 89 -5.34 -25.39 -28.34
C GLY A 89 -6.79 -24.95 -28.08
N VAL A 90 -7.74 -25.89 -28.02
CA VAL A 90 -9.14 -25.58 -27.71
C VAL A 90 -9.31 -25.43 -26.20
N ALA A 91 -9.62 -24.22 -25.74
CA ALA A 91 -9.83 -23.93 -24.33
C ALA A 91 -11.14 -24.55 -23.80
N GLY A 92 -11.09 -25.04 -22.58
CA GLY A 92 -12.24 -25.36 -21.75
C GLY A 92 -12.61 -24.21 -20.82
N ASN A 93 -13.48 -24.49 -19.85
CA ASN A 93 -14.01 -23.48 -18.95
C ASN A 93 -13.48 -23.69 -17.53
N ILE A 94 -12.87 -22.65 -16.95
CA ILE A 94 -12.41 -22.65 -15.56
C ILE A 94 -13.16 -21.55 -14.82
N ASN A 95 -13.99 -21.93 -13.84
CA ASN A 95 -14.78 -21.00 -13.04
C ASN A 95 -14.43 -21.14 -11.56
N LEU A 96 -13.82 -20.11 -10.98
CA LEU A 96 -13.40 -20.06 -9.58
C LEU A 96 -14.29 -19.04 -8.87
N THR A 97 -15.13 -19.54 -7.97
CA THR A 97 -15.96 -18.72 -7.10
C THR A 97 -15.35 -18.71 -5.70
N THR A 98 -14.81 -17.55 -5.31
CA THR A 98 -14.31 -17.25 -3.97
C THR A 98 -14.92 -15.94 -3.48
N PRO A 99 -15.01 -15.70 -2.16
CA PRO A 99 -15.46 -14.43 -1.61
C PRO A 99 -14.69 -13.24 -2.21
N ASP A 100 -15.40 -12.16 -2.50
CA ASP A 100 -14.80 -10.92 -3.00
C ASP A 100 -13.94 -10.27 -1.90
N ASN A 101 -12.63 -10.24 -2.12
CA ASN A 101 -11.66 -9.61 -1.23
C ASN A 101 -11.10 -8.29 -1.81
N SER A 102 -11.69 -7.74 -2.88
CA SER A 102 -11.27 -6.48 -3.49
C SER A 102 -11.37 -5.27 -2.55
N GLY A 103 -12.18 -5.37 -1.49
CA GLY A 103 -12.29 -4.37 -0.43
C GLY A 103 -11.18 -4.40 0.62
N ILE A 104 -10.31 -5.42 0.64
CA ILE A 104 -9.15 -5.46 1.53
C ILE A 104 -8.06 -4.59 0.91
N GLN A 105 -8.14 -3.29 1.18
CA GLN A 105 -7.07 -2.38 0.78
C GLN A 105 -5.82 -2.73 1.58
N ASN A 106 -4.80 -3.28 0.91
CA ASN A 106 -3.43 -3.36 1.38
C ASN A 106 -2.81 -1.95 1.48
N SER A 107 -3.51 -0.99 2.10
CA SER A 107 -2.99 0.33 2.38
C SER A 107 -2.09 0.24 3.60
N LEU A 108 -0.94 -0.41 3.44
CA LEU A 108 0.23 -0.04 4.21
C LEU A 108 0.64 1.33 3.69
N THR A 109 -0.01 2.38 4.18
CA THR A 109 0.43 3.75 3.94
C THR A 109 1.87 3.83 4.41
N GLU A 110 2.82 4.04 3.50
CA GLU A 110 4.22 4.21 3.88
C GLU A 110 4.30 5.33 4.91
N LEU A 111 4.87 5.00 6.06
CA LEU A 111 5.13 5.99 7.10
C LEU A 111 6.21 6.93 6.54
N LEU A 112 5.86 8.19 6.30
CA LEU A 112 6.81 9.21 5.86
C LEU A 112 8.04 9.19 6.77
N GLU A 113 9.21 8.88 6.19
CA GLU A 113 10.47 8.69 6.91
C GLU A 113 10.97 9.97 7.62
N SER A 114 10.43 11.14 7.27
CA SER A 114 10.75 12.40 7.93
C SER A 114 9.52 13.29 8.04
N PRO A 115 8.72 13.16 9.12
CA PRO A 115 7.59 14.05 9.37
C PRO A 115 8.02 15.49 9.69
N ILE A 116 9.32 15.75 9.89
CA ILE A 116 9.85 17.04 10.34
C ILE A 116 11.04 17.43 9.46
N ASP A 117 10.87 18.48 8.67
CA ASP A 117 11.97 19.14 7.95
C ASP A 117 12.81 19.96 8.95
N SER A 118 14.01 19.47 9.27
CA SER A 118 14.94 20.15 10.17
C SER A 118 15.47 21.48 9.61
N GLU A 119 15.46 21.68 8.29
CA GLU A 119 15.83 22.97 7.68
C GLU A 119 14.74 24.02 7.93
N ALA A 120 13.46 23.61 7.94
CA ALA A 120 12.34 24.47 8.31
C ALA A 120 12.31 24.83 9.82
N LEU A 121 12.95 24.03 10.68
CA LEU A 121 13.07 24.31 12.11
C LEU A 121 14.16 25.35 12.45
N ILE A 122 15.03 25.69 11.49
CA ILE A 122 16.00 26.77 11.65
C ILE A 122 15.30 28.07 11.25
N ALA A 123 14.69 28.73 12.24
CA ALA A 123 14.19 30.08 12.05
C ALA A 123 15.37 31.01 11.68
N SER A 124 15.40 31.48 10.44
CA SER A 124 16.33 32.53 10.00
C SER A 124 16.00 33.91 10.59
N SER A 125 14.98 34.00 11.45
CA SER A 125 14.57 35.21 12.16
C SER A 125 15.18 35.29 13.56
N CYS A 126 15.52 36.51 13.99
CA CYS A 126 15.83 36.78 15.39
C CYS A 126 14.56 36.78 16.24
N VAL A 127 14.67 36.32 17.49
CA VAL A 127 13.66 36.58 18.51
C VAL A 127 13.93 37.95 19.13
N VAL A 128 13.02 38.90 18.94
CA VAL A 128 13.05 40.22 19.60
C VAL A 128 11.99 40.25 20.67
N ARG A 129 12.38 40.44 21.94
CA ARG A 129 11.45 40.70 23.04
C ARG A 129 11.16 42.20 23.10
N SER A 130 10.02 42.62 22.55
CA SER A 130 9.50 43.98 22.67
C SER A 130 8.29 43.99 23.62
N ASN A 131 8.11 45.06 24.39
CA ASN A 131 6.93 45.27 25.24
C ASN A 131 5.77 45.96 24.50
N GLU A 132 5.91 46.23 23.21
CA GLU A 132 4.91 46.91 22.38
C GLU A 132 4.01 45.87 21.69
N ARG A 133 2.69 45.93 21.95
CA ARG A 133 1.66 44.99 21.46
C ARG A 133 1.02 45.51 20.16
N ASN A 134 1.53 45.14 19.00
CA ASN A 134 0.95 45.54 17.71
C ASN A 134 0.99 44.39 16.68
N GLY A 135 -0.08 43.59 16.62
CA GLY A 135 -0.37 42.62 15.56
C GLY A 135 -1.41 41.59 16.00
N THR A 136 -2.36 41.22 15.14
CA THR A 136 -3.30 40.12 15.42
C THR A 136 -3.44 39.20 14.20
N PHE A 137 -3.41 37.89 14.44
CA PHE A 137 -3.64 36.84 13.45
C PHE A 137 -4.68 35.87 14.01
N PHE A 138 -5.74 35.59 13.25
CA PHE A 138 -6.81 34.70 13.67
C PHE A 138 -6.98 33.57 12.65
N ILE A 139 -7.03 32.32 13.11
CA ILE A 139 -7.35 31.15 12.29
C ILE A 139 -8.84 30.85 12.45
N THR A 140 -9.64 31.03 11.40
CA THR A 140 -11.03 30.55 11.36
C THR A 140 -11.01 29.04 11.13
N GLY A 141 -11.37 28.25 12.15
CA GLY A 141 -11.45 26.79 12.06
C GLY A 141 -12.51 26.30 11.06
N ALA A 142 -12.45 25.01 10.72
CA ALA A 142 -13.38 24.38 9.79
C ALA A 142 -14.83 24.45 10.31
N GLN A 143 -15.69 25.13 9.55
CA GLN A 143 -17.10 25.38 9.80
C GLN A 143 -17.93 24.07 9.84
N GLY A 144 -17.87 23.33 10.95
CA GLY A 144 -18.89 22.36 11.35
C GLY A 144 -18.98 21.03 10.57
N PHE A 145 -17.98 20.67 9.75
CA PHE A 145 -17.94 19.35 9.10
C PHE A 145 -17.15 18.33 9.92
N PRO A 146 -17.60 17.06 10.00
CA PRO A 146 -16.85 16.01 10.68
C PRO A 146 -15.54 15.70 9.94
N TYR A 147 -14.43 15.60 10.70
CA TYR A 147 -13.11 15.28 10.15
C TYR A 147 -13.12 13.93 9.44
N ARG A 148 -12.60 13.91 8.21
CA ARG A 148 -12.33 12.70 7.46
C ARG A 148 -10.92 12.19 7.79
N PRO A 149 -10.67 10.87 7.69
CA PRO A 149 -9.32 10.34 7.77
C PRO A 149 -8.43 11.00 6.71
N GLY A 150 -7.37 11.69 7.14
CA GLY A 150 -6.45 12.44 6.27
C GLY A 150 -6.54 13.97 6.40
N ASP A 151 -7.55 14.50 7.10
CA ASP A 151 -7.62 15.94 7.36
C ASP A 151 -6.55 16.38 8.35
N ALA A 152 -5.92 17.52 8.08
CA ALA A 152 -4.98 18.16 8.99
C ALA A 152 -5.72 18.56 10.27
N VAL A 153 -5.30 17.99 11.41
CA VAL A 153 -5.86 18.33 12.72
C VAL A 153 -5.57 19.81 13.00
N PRO A 154 -6.58 20.65 13.29
CA PRO A 154 -6.30 22.01 13.71
C PRO A 154 -5.48 21.98 14.99
N SER A 155 -4.40 22.75 15.02
CA SER A 155 -3.50 22.82 16.16
C SER A 155 -4.27 23.19 17.43
N VAL A 156 -4.17 22.36 18.48
CA VAL A 156 -4.72 22.64 19.82
C VAL A 156 -3.90 23.69 20.59
N TYR A 157 -2.94 24.33 19.92
CA TYR A 157 -1.98 25.24 20.53
C TYR A 157 -2.42 26.70 20.33
N SER A 158 -2.18 27.53 21.36
CA SER A 158 -2.34 28.98 21.29
C SER A 158 -1.32 29.56 20.29
N THR A 159 -1.80 30.33 19.32
CA THR A 159 -0.96 31.04 18.36
C THR A 159 -0.26 32.23 19.02
N VAL A 160 1.05 32.36 18.81
CA VAL A 160 1.85 33.49 19.30
C VAL A 160 1.83 34.62 18.26
N GLU A 161 1.82 35.87 18.74
CA GLU A 161 1.88 37.09 17.93
C GLU A 161 3.22 37.16 17.16
N VAL A 162 3.15 37.26 15.83
CA VAL A 162 4.32 37.44 14.95
C VAL A 162 4.30 38.84 14.36
N GLN A 163 5.39 39.58 14.55
CA GLN A 163 5.58 40.88 13.92
C GLN A 163 6.18 40.69 12.52
N SER A 164 5.65 41.40 11.51
CA SER A 164 6.32 41.47 10.21
C SER A 164 7.60 42.28 10.34
N VAL A 165 8.67 41.81 9.68
CA VAL A 165 9.94 42.53 9.61
C VAL A 165 9.67 43.90 8.96
N PRO A 166 10.09 45.03 9.55
CA PRO A 166 9.94 46.33 8.92
C PRO A 166 10.63 46.29 7.56
N ASN A 167 9.90 46.73 6.53
CA ASN A 167 10.32 46.72 5.14
C ASN A 167 11.44 47.76 4.90
N ASN A 168 12.63 47.52 5.45
CA ASN A 168 13.84 48.16 4.98
C ASN A 168 14.40 47.27 3.88
N THR A 169 14.06 47.68 2.67
CA THR A 169 14.47 47.16 1.37
C THR A 169 15.93 46.73 1.35
N SER A 170 16.14 45.41 1.41
CA SER A 170 17.28 44.71 0.82
C SER A 170 16.91 43.23 0.78
N GLU A 171 16.12 42.87 -0.24
CA GLU A 171 15.91 41.48 -0.64
C GLU A 171 17.29 40.87 -0.99
N LYS A 172 17.98 40.32 0.01
CA LYS A 172 19.06 39.37 -0.26
C LYS A 172 18.39 38.06 -0.64
N PRO A 173 18.56 37.55 -1.88
CA PRO A 173 18.03 36.26 -2.24
C PRO A 173 18.58 35.21 -1.26
N LEU A 174 17.72 34.31 -0.79
CA LEU A 174 18.08 33.15 0.03
C LEU A 174 19.08 32.30 -0.77
N ARG A 175 20.36 32.61 -0.64
CA ARG A 175 21.44 31.85 -1.27
C ARG A 175 21.65 30.61 -0.43
N ARG A 176 21.41 29.44 -1.03
CA ARG A 176 21.71 28.14 -0.41
C ARG A 176 23.20 28.12 -0.03
N TRP A 177 23.50 27.79 1.23
CA TRP A 177 24.86 27.72 1.76
C TRP A 177 25.72 26.80 0.88
N LYS A 178 26.93 27.26 0.53
CA LYS A 178 27.93 26.49 -0.22
C LYS A 178 29.15 26.23 0.66
N ILE A 179 29.87 25.15 0.36
CA ILE A 179 31.18 24.87 0.98
C ILE A 179 32.10 26.09 0.81
N GLY A 180 32.50 26.68 1.94
CA GLY A 180 33.29 27.92 2.02
C GLY A 180 32.51 29.15 2.53
N ASP A 181 31.18 29.09 2.58
CA ASP A 181 30.38 30.15 3.21
C ASP A 181 30.54 30.10 4.74
N PRO A 182 30.58 31.27 5.42
CA PRO A 182 30.72 31.33 6.86
C PRO A 182 29.55 30.60 7.55
N ILE A 183 29.87 29.70 8.46
CA ILE A 183 28.88 29.04 9.31
C ILE A 183 28.39 30.07 10.33
N VAL A 184 27.08 30.28 10.37
CA VAL A 184 26.45 31.15 11.37
C VAL A 184 25.97 30.26 12.51
N GLU A 185 26.61 30.37 13.67
CA GLU A 185 26.24 29.59 14.84
C GLU A 185 25.04 30.21 15.58
N PRO A 186 24.14 29.38 16.13
CA PRO A 186 23.07 29.86 17.01
C PRO A 186 23.67 30.42 18.31
N SER A 187 23.11 31.52 18.81
CA SER A 187 23.56 32.14 20.07
C SER A 187 23.04 31.41 21.30
N GLY A 188 21.97 30.63 21.17
CA GLY A 188 21.40 29.88 22.28
C GLY A 188 20.28 28.92 21.90
N VAL A 189 19.88 28.11 22.87
CA VAL A 189 18.70 27.24 22.81
C VAL A 189 17.57 27.90 23.58
N TYR A 190 16.45 28.19 22.91
CA TYR A 190 15.27 28.80 23.50
C TYR A 190 14.18 27.75 23.65
N ARG A 191 13.60 27.68 24.85
CA ARG A 191 12.43 26.84 25.11
C ARG A 191 11.17 27.69 24.91
N LEU A 192 10.33 27.26 23.98
CA LEU A 192 9.01 27.83 23.73
C LEU A 192 8.02 27.39 24.81
N GLU A 193 6.89 28.08 24.94
CA GLU A 193 5.85 27.77 25.94
C GLU A 193 5.25 26.37 25.75
N ASN A 194 5.26 25.84 24.53
CA ASN A 194 4.84 24.47 24.21
C ASN A 194 5.88 23.39 24.61
N GLY A 195 7.01 23.79 25.21
CA GLY A 195 8.09 22.89 25.63
C GLY A 195 9.10 22.53 24.53
N GLN A 196 8.85 22.93 23.28
CA GLN A 196 9.77 22.71 22.16
C GLN A 196 11.02 23.57 22.32
N ARG A 197 12.17 23.02 21.95
CA ARG A 197 13.46 23.71 21.99
C ARG A 197 13.86 24.11 20.58
N ILE A 198 14.19 25.38 20.39
CA ILE A 198 14.68 25.91 19.11
C ILE A 198 16.08 26.51 19.29
N LEU A 199 16.93 26.36 18.29
CA LEU A 199 18.22 27.03 18.20
C LEU A 199 17.99 28.37 17.50
N SER A 200 18.32 29.49 18.16
CA SER A 200 18.14 30.82 17.57
C SER A 200 19.29 31.76 17.96
N ARG A 201 19.32 32.94 17.34
CA ARG A 201 20.29 34.00 17.66
C ARG A 201 19.63 35.14 18.43
N GLU A 202 20.41 35.81 19.26
CA GLU A 202 20.02 37.12 19.79
C GLU A 202 20.32 38.19 18.74
N CYS A 203 19.36 39.07 18.51
CA CYS A 203 19.63 40.27 17.73
C CYS A 203 20.39 41.27 18.60
N GLY A 204 21.55 41.73 18.13
CA GLY A 204 22.27 42.84 18.75
C GLY A 204 21.38 44.08 18.78
N ARG A 205 21.49 44.87 19.85
CA ARG A 205 20.86 46.18 19.94
C ARG A 205 21.43 47.17 18.92
#